data_AF-A0A1V5XCZ7-F1
#
_entry.id   AF-A0A1V5XCZ7-F1
#
_cell.length_a   1.000
_cell.length_b   1.000
_cell.length_c   1.000
_cell.angle_alpha   90.00
_cell.angle_beta   90.00
_cell.angle_gamma   90.00
#
_symmetry.space_group_name_H-M   'P 1'
#
loop_
_entity.id
_entity.type
_entity.pdbx_description
1 polymer ?
#
loop_
_entity_poly.entity_id
_entity_poly.type
_entity_poly.pdbx_seq_one_letter_code
_entity_poly.pdbx_strand_id
1 'polypeptide(L)'
;MNFSVNSRSIDFLRSQIEQVLVTAINRTLCDKDSFLITLRDNVAAVISHESNKGLADIDKRLEELQTELLRLATSNADYAKVGDEIHHLRDQKQKLQLESANRDELKKRIADMSTFLKKQSTALTKYDEQLVRRLIEKVTVYEEKFTVEFKSGVTVDVEEYD
;
A
#
# COMPACT_ATOMS: atom_id res chain seq x y z
N MET A 1 37.79 -18.06 21.70
CA MET A 1 36.67 -18.82 21.10
C MET A 1 35.37 -18.27 21.67
N ASN A 2 34.65 -17.38 20.97
CA ASN A 2 33.36 -16.81 21.45
C ASN A 2 32.32 -16.61 20.32
N PHE A 3 32.50 -17.21 19.14
CA PHE A 3 31.58 -17.04 18.01
C PHE A 3 30.43 -18.08 17.98
N SER A 4 30.51 -19.16 18.77
CA SER A 4 29.54 -20.26 18.68
C SER A 4 28.25 -20.03 19.48
N VAL A 5 28.29 -19.21 20.53
CA VAL A 5 27.11 -18.91 21.37
C VAL A 5 26.16 -17.92 20.68
N ASN A 6 26.69 -16.93 19.97
CA ASN A 6 25.87 -15.92 19.28
C ASN A 6 25.05 -16.49 18.10
N SER A 7 25.59 -17.45 17.34
CA SER A 7 24.85 -18.05 16.22
C SER A 7 23.65 -18.86 16.68
N ARG A 8 23.80 -19.66 17.75
CA ARG A 8 22.71 -20.50 18.29
C ARG A 8 21.54 -19.67 18.82
N SER A 9 21.82 -18.54 19.48
CA SER A 9 20.77 -17.65 19.98
C SER A 9 20.02 -16.92 18.86
N ILE A 10 20.71 -16.56 17.77
CA ILE A 10 20.08 -15.95 16.59
C ILE A 10 19.20 -16.96 15.84
N ASP A 11 19.69 -18.19 15.66
CA ASP A 11 18.92 -19.25 14.99
C ASP A 11 17.68 -19.65 15.81
N PHE A 12 17.79 -19.63 17.14
CA PHE A 12 16.67 -19.85 18.04
C PHE A 12 15.62 -18.75 17.93
N LEU A 13 16.02 -17.47 18.05
CA LEU A 13 15.11 -16.33 17.92
C LEU A 13 14.42 -16.30 16.55
N ARG A 14 15.16 -16.64 15.48
CA ARG A 14 14.60 -16.76 14.14
C ARG A 14 13.50 -17.83 14.09
N SER A 15 13.74 -19.01 14.66
CA SER A 15 12.75 -20.09 14.68
C SER A 15 11.49 -19.68 15.45
N GLN A 16 11.64 -18.93 16.56
CA GLN A 16 10.52 -18.39 17.31
C GLN A 16 9.68 -17.41 16.47
N ILE A 17 10.33 -16.45 15.80
CA ILE A 17 9.64 -15.48 14.93
C ILE A 17 8.92 -16.20 13.79
N GLU A 18 9.54 -17.22 13.18
CA GLU A 18 8.90 -18.02 12.13
C GLU A 18 7.62 -18.71 12.62
N GLN A 19 7.62 -19.27 13.84
CA GLN A 19 6.44 -19.90 14.44
C GLN A 19 5.35 -18.89 14.81
N VAL A 20 5.74 -17.73 15.37
CA VAL A 20 4.85 -16.60 15.67
C VAL A 20 4.14 -16.15 14.39
N LEU A 21 4.88 -15.99 13.30
CA LEU A 21 4.33 -15.57 12.02
C LEU A 21 3.36 -16.59 11.43
N VAL A 22 3.70 -17.89 11.47
CA VAL A 22 2.77 -18.96 11.04
C VAL A 22 1.50 -18.93 11.88
N THR A 23 1.62 -18.76 13.19
CA THR A 23 0.49 -18.71 14.12
C THR A 23 -0.40 -17.49 13.85
N ALA A 24 0.19 -16.31 13.73
CA ALA A 24 -0.54 -15.07 13.45
C ALA A 24 -1.28 -15.15 12.10
N ILE A 25 -0.62 -15.65 11.06
CA ILE A 25 -1.23 -15.82 9.74
C ILE A 25 -2.38 -16.82 9.81
N ASN A 26 -2.20 -17.97 10.46
CA ASN A 26 -3.27 -18.96 10.60
C ASN A 26 -4.48 -18.41 11.38
N ARG A 27 -4.25 -17.73 12.53
CA ARG A 27 -5.32 -17.10 13.31
C ARG A 27 -6.09 -16.07 12.50
N THR A 28 -5.38 -15.25 11.72
CA THR A 28 -5.98 -14.19 10.90
C THR A 28 -6.73 -14.75 9.70
N LEU A 29 -6.17 -15.77 9.04
CA LEU A 29 -6.76 -16.36 7.84
C LEU A 29 -7.80 -17.45 8.13
N CYS A 30 -8.07 -17.78 9.41
CA CYS A 30 -9.25 -18.57 9.79
C CYS A 30 -10.55 -17.94 9.28
N ASP A 31 -10.64 -16.60 9.29
CA ASP A 31 -11.70 -15.83 8.64
C ASP A 31 -11.12 -14.99 7.49
N LYS A 32 -10.73 -15.69 6.42
CA LYS A 32 -10.10 -15.09 5.24
C LYS A 32 -10.98 -14.03 4.57
N ASP A 33 -12.29 -14.21 4.58
CA ASP A 33 -13.22 -13.27 3.94
C ASP A 33 -13.28 -11.96 4.72
N SER A 34 -13.35 -12.01 6.05
CA SER A 34 -13.26 -10.82 6.90
C SER A 34 -11.92 -10.08 6.75
N PHE A 35 -10.81 -10.81 6.66
CA PHE A 35 -9.49 -10.22 6.39
C PHE A 35 -9.44 -9.49 5.04
N LEU A 36 -9.97 -10.11 3.98
CA LEU A 36 -10.00 -9.52 2.64
C LEU A 36 -10.91 -8.28 2.59
N ILE A 37 -12.05 -8.31 3.30
CA ILE A 37 -12.94 -7.15 3.42
C ILE A 37 -12.21 -6.01 4.15
N THR A 38 -11.61 -6.28 5.31
CA THR A 38 -10.89 -5.27 6.10
C THR A 38 -9.74 -4.65 5.31
N LEU A 39 -8.94 -5.47 4.63
CA LEU A 39 -7.87 -4.98 3.74
C LEU A 39 -8.43 -4.06 2.65
N ARG A 40 -9.52 -4.46 2.00
CA ARG A 40 -10.15 -3.68 0.93
C ARG A 40 -10.70 -2.36 1.46
N ASP A 41 -11.36 -2.38 2.61
CA ASP A 41 -12.05 -1.22 3.17
C ASP A 41 -11.04 -0.20 3.74
N ASN A 42 -9.99 -0.66 4.42
CA ASN A 42 -8.90 0.21 4.90
C ASN A 42 -8.17 0.89 3.72
N VAL A 43 -7.97 0.17 2.62
CA VAL A 43 -7.39 0.77 1.42
C VAL A 43 -8.39 1.68 0.72
N ALA A 44 -9.67 1.32 0.62
CA ALA A 44 -10.70 2.19 0.04
C ALA A 44 -10.81 3.54 0.78
N ALA A 45 -10.68 3.55 2.10
CA ALA A 45 -10.67 4.76 2.92
C ALA A 45 -9.47 5.69 2.61
N VAL A 46 -8.31 5.12 2.27
CA VAL A 46 -7.13 5.89 1.81
C VAL A 46 -7.30 6.38 0.36
N ILE A 47 -8.08 5.65 -0.45
CA ILE A 47 -8.26 5.89 -1.89
C ILE A 47 -9.41 6.88 -2.18
N SER A 48 -10.34 7.11 -1.26
CA SER A 48 -11.56 7.90 -1.53
C SER A 48 -11.31 9.41 -1.57
N HIS A 49 -10.89 9.93 -2.73
CA HIS A 49 -11.21 11.27 -3.20
C HIS A 49 -11.26 11.33 -4.75
N GLU A 50 -12.22 12.09 -5.28
CA GLU A 50 -12.74 12.16 -6.65
C GLU A 50 -11.74 12.57 -7.76
N SER A 51 -10.70 11.78 -8.05
CA SER A 51 -9.66 12.26 -8.98
C SER A 51 -9.89 11.98 -10.48
N ASN A 52 -10.74 11.02 -10.87
CA ASN A 52 -10.86 10.68 -12.30
C ASN A 52 -11.63 11.72 -13.12
N LYS A 53 -12.59 12.46 -12.53
CA LYS A 53 -13.27 13.57 -13.22
C LYS A 53 -12.37 14.81 -13.31
N GLY A 54 -11.58 15.07 -12.26
CA GLY A 54 -10.67 16.23 -12.23
C GLY A 54 -9.60 16.24 -13.32
N LEU A 55 -9.06 15.08 -13.74
CA LEU A 55 -8.04 15.04 -14.79
C LEU A 55 -8.59 15.44 -16.17
N ALA A 56 -9.76 14.94 -16.55
CA ALA A 56 -10.37 15.26 -17.84
C ALA A 56 -10.78 16.75 -17.94
N ASP A 57 -11.27 17.31 -16.84
CA ASP A 57 -11.63 18.72 -16.76
C ASP A 57 -10.38 19.63 -16.85
N ILE A 58 -9.28 19.24 -16.20
CA ILE A 58 -7.99 19.95 -16.31
C ILE A 58 -7.44 19.88 -17.74
N ASP A 59 -7.50 18.71 -18.39
CA ASP A 59 -7.02 18.54 -19.77
C ASP A 59 -7.78 19.45 -20.74
N LYS A 60 -9.12 19.47 -20.63
CA LYS A 60 -9.95 20.37 -21.43
C LYS A 60 -9.61 21.85 -21.17
N ARG A 61 -9.44 22.25 -19.91
CA ARG A 61 -9.09 23.63 -19.57
C ARG A 61 -7.70 24.03 -20.07
N LEU A 62 -6.74 23.11 -20.04
CA LEU A 62 -5.41 23.34 -20.60
C LEU A 62 -5.44 23.53 -22.12
N GLU A 63 -6.27 22.78 -22.84
CA GLU A 63 -6.46 22.95 -24.30
C GLU A 63 -7.07 24.32 -24.63
N GLU A 64 -8.10 24.73 -23.88
CA GLU A 64 -8.74 26.05 -24.01
C GLU A 64 -7.72 27.18 -23.80
N LEU A 65 -6.93 27.12 -22.71
CA LEU A 65 -5.95 28.15 -22.38
C LEU A 65 -4.78 28.19 -23.37
N GLN A 66 -4.35 27.05 -23.90
CA GLN A 66 -3.33 27.02 -24.96
C GLN A 66 -3.82 27.69 -26.24
N THR A 67 -5.09 27.47 -26.60
CA THR A 67 -5.73 28.12 -27.76
C THR A 67 -5.84 29.63 -27.54
N GLU A 68 -6.22 30.05 -26.33
CA GLU A 68 -6.28 31.45 -25.96
C GLU A 68 -4.90 32.13 -25.98
N LEU A 69 -3.86 31.45 -25.49
CA LEU A 69 -2.49 31.96 -25.50
C LEU A 69 -2.00 32.26 -26.93
N LEU A 70 -2.29 31.37 -27.89
CA LEU A 70 -1.97 31.58 -29.31
C LEU A 70 -2.70 32.82 -29.88
N ARG A 71 -3.96 33.01 -29.49
CA ARG A 71 -4.76 34.18 -29.90
C ARG A 71 -4.24 35.48 -29.30
N LEU A 72 -3.80 35.48 -28.05
CA LEU A 72 -3.23 36.66 -27.39
C LEU A 72 -1.84 37.02 -27.95
N ALA A 73 -1.01 36.02 -28.22
CA ALA A 73 0.29 36.21 -28.85
C ALA A 73 0.16 36.83 -30.25
N THR A 74 -0.82 36.40 -31.03
CA THR A 74 -1.12 36.97 -32.36
C THR A 74 -1.72 38.37 -32.31
N SER A 75 -2.34 38.76 -31.20
CA SER A 75 -2.93 40.10 -31.00
C SER A 75 -2.06 41.04 -30.18
N ASN A 76 -0.83 40.64 -29.82
CA ASN A 76 0.13 41.39 -29.01
C ASN A 76 -0.46 41.89 -27.66
N ALA A 77 -1.40 41.11 -27.11
CA ALA A 77 -2.08 41.39 -25.85
C ALA A 77 -1.36 40.71 -24.67
N ASP A 78 -1.55 41.24 -23.45
CA ASP A 78 -0.98 40.65 -22.23
C ASP A 78 -1.53 39.23 -22.00
N TYR A 79 -0.62 38.28 -21.83
CA TYR A 79 -0.88 36.86 -21.67
C TYR A 79 -0.37 36.30 -20.33
N ALA A 80 0.16 37.15 -19.43
CA ALA A 80 0.76 36.71 -18.17
C ALA A 80 -0.21 35.86 -17.32
N LYS A 81 -1.47 36.30 -17.22
CA LYS A 81 -2.51 35.58 -16.46
C LYS A 81 -2.83 34.19 -17.02
N VAL A 82 -2.81 34.03 -18.35
CA VAL A 82 -3.05 32.75 -19.02
C VAL A 82 -1.85 31.82 -18.78
N GLY A 83 -0.63 32.37 -18.81
CA GLY A 83 0.59 31.63 -18.46
C GLY A 83 0.55 31.09 -17.02
N ASP A 84 0.20 31.93 -16.06
CA ASP A 84 0.10 31.54 -14.64
C ASP A 84 -0.97 30.46 -14.42
N GLU A 85 -2.13 30.58 -15.08
CA GLU A 85 -3.20 29.57 -14.99
C GLU A 85 -2.77 28.23 -15.59
N ILE A 86 -2.06 28.23 -16.72
CA ILE A 86 -1.48 27.02 -17.32
C ILE A 86 -0.48 26.35 -16.36
N HIS A 87 0.39 27.13 -15.72
CA HIS A 87 1.32 26.60 -14.73
C HIS A 87 0.60 25.95 -13.56
N HIS A 88 -0.39 26.64 -12.98
CA HIS A 88 -1.18 26.10 -11.87
C HIS A 88 -1.90 24.79 -12.22
N LEU A 89 -2.54 24.74 -13.40
CA LEU A 89 -3.26 23.54 -13.85
C LEU A 89 -2.32 22.37 -14.13
N ARG A 90 -1.10 22.62 -14.61
CA ARG A 90 -0.08 21.58 -14.79
C ARG A 90 0.36 20.98 -13.46
N ASP A 91 0.56 21.80 -12.44
CA ASP A 91 0.91 21.33 -11.10
C ASP A 91 -0.21 20.48 -10.49
N GLN A 92 -1.46 20.94 -10.63
CA GLN A 92 -2.64 20.17 -10.22
C GLN A 92 -2.76 18.85 -10.97
N LYS A 93 -2.55 18.85 -12.29
CA LYS A 93 -2.55 17.63 -13.11
C LYS A 93 -1.50 16.63 -12.61
N GLN A 94 -0.28 17.08 -12.38
CA GLN A 94 0.81 16.22 -11.91
C GLN A 94 0.49 15.60 -10.55
N LYS A 95 -0.08 16.39 -9.63
CA LYS A 95 -0.51 15.90 -8.32
C LYS A 95 -1.58 14.81 -8.45
N LEU A 96 -2.62 15.04 -9.24
CA LEU A 96 -3.68 14.05 -9.45
C LEU A 96 -3.19 12.78 -10.14
N GLN A 97 -2.23 12.90 -11.07
CA GLN A 97 -1.60 11.75 -11.72
C GLN A 97 -0.80 10.91 -10.74
N LEU A 98 -0.02 11.54 -9.86
CA LEU A 98 0.73 10.84 -8.81
C LEU A 98 -0.22 10.10 -7.86
N GLU A 99 -1.29 10.78 -7.42
CA GLU A 99 -2.32 10.17 -6.59
C GLU A 99 -3.02 9.01 -7.31
N SER A 100 -3.24 9.10 -8.62
CA SER A 100 -3.84 8.01 -9.42
C SER A 100 -2.91 6.81 -9.54
N ALA A 101 -1.62 7.04 -9.82
CA ALA A 101 -0.63 5.98 -9.93
C ALA A 101 -0.50 5.20 -8.61
N ASN A 102 -0.41 5.92 -7.49
CA ASN A 102 -0.39 5.30 -6.16
C ASN A 102 -1.65 4.46 -5.89
N ARG A 103 -2.83 4.95 -6.29
CA ARG A 103 -4.09 4.21 -6.16
C ARG A 103 -4.12 2.94 -7.00
N ASP A 104 -3.65 3.00 -8.23
CA ASP A 104 -3.64 1.83 -9.12
C ASP A 104 -2.63 0.77 -8.67
N GLU A 105 -1.47 1.19 -8.14
CA GLU A 105 -0.52 0.28 -7.50
C GLU A 105 -1.14 -0.44 -6.29
N LEU A 106 -1.85 0.29 -5.44
CA LEU A 106 -2.53 -0.27 -4.28
C LEU A 106 -3.64 -1.26 -4.68
N LYS A 107 -4.46 -0.91 -5.68
CA LYS A 107 -5.48 -1.82 -6.23
C LYS A 107 -4.86 -3.11 -6.76
N LYS A 108 -3.76 -2.98 -7.52
CA LYS A 108 -3.03 -4.15 -8.04
C LYS A 108 -2.52 -5.03 -6.90
N ARG A 109 -1.96 -4.44 -5.85
CA ARG A 109 -1.48 -5.16 -4.66
C ARG A 109 -2.61 -5.93 -3.95
N ILE A 110 -3.80 -5.35 -3.83
CA ILE A 110 -4.98 -6.05 -3.27
C ILE A 110 -5.41 -7.20 -4.16
N ALA A 111 -5.53 -6.97 -5.47
CA ALA A 111 -5.98 -7.99 -6.42
C ALA A 111 -5.01 -9.19 -6.43
N ASP A 112 -3.71 -8.89 -6.43
CA ASP A 112 -2.64 -9.87 -6.33
C ASP A 112 -2.73 -10.67 -5.02
N MET A 113 -2.91 -10.00 -3.88
CA MET A 113 -3.02 -10.63 -2.57
C MET A 113 -4.29 -11.49 -2.47
N SER A 114 -5.43 -10.99 -2.95
CA SER A 114 -6.70 -11.73 -2.99
C SER A 114 -6.56 -13.00 -3.84
N THR A 115 -5.93 -12.89 -5.00
CA THR A 115 -5.68 -14.02 -5.89
C THR A 115 -4.74 -15.04 -5.25
N PHE A 116 -3.70 -14.56 -4.56
CA PHE A 116 -2.77 -15.42 -3.85
C PHE A 116 -3.46 -16.18 -2.71
N LEU A 117 -4.21 -15.47 -1.86
CA LEU A 117 -4.91 -16.06 -0.71
C LEU A 117 -6.01 -17.04 -1.12
N LYS A 118 -6.66 -16.85 -2.26
CA LYS A 118 -7.62 -17.82 -2.82
C LYS A 118 -6.97 -19.14 -3.23
N LYS A 119 -5.70 -19.14 -3.64
CA LYS A 119 -4.96 -20.36 -4.00
C LYS A 119 -4.48 -21.13 -2.78
N GLN A 120 -4.33 -20.47 -1.63
CA GLN A 120 -3.96 -21.10 -0.37
C GLN A 120 -5.20 -21.74 0.27
N SER A 121 -5.40 -23.04 0.12
CA SER A 121 -6.59 -23.74 0.65
C SER A 121 -6.42 -24.31 2.06
N THR A 122 -5.18 -24.41 2.57
CA THR A 122 -4.88 -25.04 3.86
C THR A 122 -4.14 -24.10 4.79
N ALA A 123 -4.30 -24.32 6.10
CA ALA A 123 -3.51 -23.65 7.12
C ALA A 123 -2.01 -23.88 6.86
N LEU A 124 -1.20 -22.87 7.16
CA LEU A 124 0.24 -22.97 7.04
C LEU A 124 0.77 -23.95 8.08
N THR A 125 1.48 -24.97 7.61
CA THR A 125 2.19 -25.92 8.45
C THR A 125 3.65 -25.52 8.67
N LYS A 126 4.17 -24.62 7.83
CA LYS A 126 5.55 -24.12 7.85
C LYS A 126 5.60 -22.65 7.44
N TYR A 127 6.70 -22.00 7.79
CA TYR A 127 7.01 -20.65 7.36
C TYR A 127 7.13 -20.59 5.82
N ASP A 128 6.39 -19.66 5.22
CA ASP A 128 6.46 -19.34 3.80
C ASP A 128 6.90 -17.88 3.67
N GLU A 129 8.16 -17.67 3.26
CA GLU A 129 8.75 -16.35 3.14
C GLU A 129 8.01 -15.46 2.14
N GLN A 130 7.54 -16.02 1.02
CA GLN A 130 6.82 -15.24 0.02
C GLN A 130 5.49 -14.75 0.58
N LEU A 131 4.81 -15.60 1.35
CA LEU A 131 3.55 -15.24 1.99
C LEU A 131 3.73 -14.19 3.08
N VAL A 132 4.73 -14.37 3.95
CA VAL A 132 5.07 -13.43 5.02
C VAL A 132 5.40 -12.06 4.44
N ARG A 133 6.29 -11.98 3.44
CA ARG A 133 6.64 -10.71 2.78
C ARG A 133 5.42 -10.02 2.15
N ARG A 134 4.41 -10.80 1.74
CA ARG A 134 3.21 -10.26 1.09
C ARG A 134 2.17 -9.76 2.10
N LEU A 135 2.05 -10.40 3.25
CA LEU A 135 1.02 -10.09 4.26
C LEU A 135 1.50 -9.22 5.41
N ILE A 136 2.75 -9.36 5.82
CA ILE A 136 3.26 -8.76 7.05
C ILE A 136 3.95 -7.43 6.73
N GLU A 137 3.61 -6.40 7.48
CA GLU A 137 4.27 -5.09 7.43
C GLU A 137 5.45 -5.06 8.38
N LYS A 138 5.24 -5.44 9.64
CA LYS A 138 6.30 -5.56 10.66
C LYS A 138 5.90 -6.52 11.77
N VAL A 139 6.91 -6.92 12.54
CA VAL A 139 6.75 -7.65 13.81
C VAL A 139 7.42 -6.83 14.89
N THR A 140 6.71 -6.58 15.98
CA THR A 140 7.25 -5.91 17.18
C THR A 140 7.41 -6.96 18.27
N VAL A 141 8.62 -7.07 18.82
CA VAL A 141 8.95 -8.01 19.89
C VAL A 141 8.89 -7.28 21.22
N TYR A 142 8.14 -7.83 22.17
CA TYR A 142 8.08 -7.41 23.57
C TYR A 142 8.62 -8.53 24.47
N GLU A 143 8.78 -8.25 25.76
CA GLU A 143 9.32 -9.23 26.73
C GLU A 143 8.46 -10.50 26.88
N GLU A 144 7.15 -10.42 26.67
CA GLU A 144 6.22 -11.56 26.88
C GLU A 144 5.32 -11.85 25.66
N LYS A 145 5.48 -11.09 24.57
CA LYS A 145 4.61 -11.21 23.40
C LYS A 145 5.23 -10.68 22.11
N PHE A 146 4.62 -11.07 21.01
CA PHE A 146 4.88 -10.55 19.68
C PHE A 146 3.63 -9.88 19.14
N THR A 147 3.77 -8.67 18.62
CA THR A 147 2.70 -8.01 17.87
C THR A 147 3.04 -8.06 16.39
N VAL A 148 2.19 -8.75 15.62
CA VAL A 148 2.31 -8.89 14.17
C VAL A 148 1.35 -7.92 13.50
N GLU A 149 1.89 -6.97 12.74
CA GLU A 149 1.10 -6.01 11.98
C GLU A 149 1.03 -6.46 10.51
N PHE A 150 -0.19 -6.65 10.02
CA PHE A 150 -0.45 -6.98 8.64
C PHE A 150 -0.48 -5.71 7.79
N LYS A 151 -0.14 -5.85 6.52
CA LYS A 151 -0.27 -4.83 5.47
C LYS A 151 -1.71 -4.34 5.25
N SER A 152 -2.69 -5.05 5.82
CA SER A 152 -4.08 -4.63 5.89
C SER A 152 -4.38 -3.66 7.04
N GLY A 153 -3.45 -3.44 7.97
CA GLY A 153 -3.67 -2.72 9.23
C GLY A 153 -4.20 -3.60 10.37
N VAL A 154 -4.51 -4.88 10.09
CA VAL A 154 -4.88 -5.85 11.14
C VAL A 154 -3.67 -6.12 12.01
N THR A 155 -3.87 -6.14 13.32
CA THR A 155 -2.83 -6.41 14.30
C THR A 155 -3.20 -7.64 15.12
N VAL A 156 -2.24 -8.55 15.31
CA VAL A 156 -2.41 -9.76 16.11
C VAL A 156 -1.31 -9.85 17.14
N ASP A 157 -1.72 -9.97 18.40
CA ASP A 157 -0.82 -10.31 19.48
C ASP A 157 -0.72 -11.84 19.61
N VAL A 158 0.52 -12.32 19.65
CA VAL A 158 0.89 -13.72 19.89
C VAL A 158 1.69 -13.74 21.18
N GLU A 159 1.09 -14.28 22.23
CA GLU A 159 1.77 -14.53 23.50
C GLU A 159 2.89 -15.56 23.28
N GLU A 160 4.04 -15.32 23.90
CA GLU A 160 5.11 -16.32 23.99
C GLU A 160 4.61 -17.38 24.98
N TYR A 161 4.08 -18.50 24.49
CA TYR A 161 3.80 -19.63 25.38
C TYR A 161 5.13 -20.26 25.77
N ASP A 162 5.47 -20.18 27.06
CA ASP A 162 6.55 -20.92 27.74
C ASP A 162 6.49 -22.44 27.48
#